data_AF-A0A536AU81-F1
#
_entry.id   AF-A0A536AU81-F1
#
_cell.length_a   1.000
_cell.length_b   1.000
_cell.length_c   1.000
_cell.angle_alpha   90.00
_cell.angle_beta   90.00
_cell.angle_gamma   90.00
#
_symmetry.space_group_name_H-M   'P 1'
#
loop_
_entity.id
_entity.type
_entity.pdbx_description
1 polymer ?
#
loop_
_entity_poly.entity_id
_entity_poly.type
_entity_poly.pdbx_seq_one_letter_code
_entity_poly.pdbx_strand_id
1 'polypeptide(L)'
;MARESLFESVPNFSEGSRADVIAAIASAASKAFVLDVDADADHNRVVMSLAGVRQRLIDGLLPAIAEAAGRIDLREHRGVHPRVGAADVVPIVPLGETPIDACREVAHEVGERVWEELRLPVFFYGHGEAHTLADIRAGRVQPALGGPDPHPTAGAVCVGARRALVAFNVMLYETDIIAARALARSLRESTDGLRGVQALAFELPGRRVQLSMNLFRIDETTPADVLAQLARRGVPLGPEQVVGLCPAVAASGAADGRLLEGRLARAAAADGAARCEQVGGEEHIALSARLRAEADELGRLPADEDAILAGAERAAALIRVLDAAGVVDTEVDAMLAAAALGLRAAISPATESIYRARVDALDARLA
;
A
#
# COMPACT_ATOMS: atom_id res chain seq x y z
N MET A 1 -23.62 13.98 -3.56
CA MET A 1 -22.63 14.95 -3.06
C MET A 1 -21.27 14.51 -3.57
N ALA A 2 -20.37 15.42 -3.94
CA ALA A 2 -19.01 15.01 -4.31
C ALA A 2 -18.33 14.43 -3.07
N ARG A 3 -17.82 13.20 -3.18
CA ARG A 3 -17.07 12.55 -2.08
C ARG A 3 -15.72 13.25 -1.90
N GLU A 4 -15.20 13.23 -0.67
CA GLU A 4 -13.89 13.82 -0.37
C GLU A 4 -12.76 13.07 -1.09
N SER A 5 -11.70 13.80 -1.45
CA SER A 5 -10.50 13.17 -2.01
C SER A 5 -9.79 12.35 -0.94
N LEU A 6 -9.61 11.07 -1.24
CA LEU A 6 -9.01 10.08 -0.37
C LEU A 6 -7.67 9.63 -0.95
N PHE A 7 -6.68 9.50 -0.07
CA PHE A 7 -5.32 9.18 -0.45
C PHE A 7 -4.84 7.97 0.32
N GLU A 8 -4.04 7.11 -0.33
CA GLU A 8 -3.18 6.15 0.34
C GLU A 8 -1.76 6.73 0.37
N SER A 9 -1.02 6.50 1.45
CA SER A 9 0.42 6.55 1.44
C SER A 9 1.01 5.23 1.86
N VAL A 10 2.07 4.80 1.17
CA VAL A 10 2.73 3.51 1.43
C VAL A 10 4.19 3.73 1.88
N PRO A 11 4.43 4.43 3.01
CA PRO A 11 5.78 4.79 3.40
C PRO A 11 6.64 3.55 3.72
N ASN A 12 7.89 3.59 3.26
CA ASN A 12 8.89 2.56 3.45
C ASN A 12 9.93 3.06 4.44
N PHE A 13 10.10 2.38 5.57
CA PHE A 13 11.11 2.72 6.57
C PHE A 13 12.21 1.66 6.62
N SER A 14 13.46 2.11 6.79
CA SER A 14 14.66 1.26 6.86
C SER A 14 14.79 0.61 8.24
N GLU A 15 13.78 -0.17 8.63
CA GLU A 15 13.74 -0.98 9.84
C GLU A 15 12.79 -2.17 9.60
N GLY A 16 13.20 -3.39 9.92
CA GLY A 16 12.37 -4.59 9.77
C GLY A 16 12.55 -5.63 10.88
N SER A 17 13.34 -5.34 11.91
CA SER A 17 13.71 -6.29 12.96
C SER A 17 13.34 -5.83 14.38
N ARG A 18 13.47 -4.53 14.69
CA ARG A 18 13.21 -3.95 16.01
C ARG A 18 11.72 -3.62 16.16
N ALA A 19 10.99 -4.55 16.78
CA ALA A 19 9.53 -4.44 16.95
C ALA A 19 9.09 -3.19 17.74
N ASP A 20 9.88 -2.74 18.71
CA ASP A 20 9.62 -1.51 19.48
C ASP A 20 9.72 -0.25 18.61
N VAL A 21 10.70 -0.19 17.70
CA VAL A 21 10.87 0.92 16.76
C VAL A 21 9.74 0.94 15.73
N ILE A 22 9.40 -0.22 15.17
CA ILE A 22 8.29 -0.35 14.21
C ILE A 22 6.97 0.07 14.86
N ALA A 23 6.70 -0.40 16.08
CA ALA A 23 5.50 -0.03 16.83
C ALA A 23 5.45 1.47 17.14
N ALA A 24 6.58 2.10 17.48
CA ALA A 24 6.65 3.53 17.71
C ALA A 24 6.32 4.34 16.44
N ILE A 25 6.88 3.96 15.29
CA ILE A 25 6.60 4.60 14.00
C ILE A 25 5.12 4.43 13.62
N ALA A 26 4.58 3.22 13.77
CA ALA A 26 3.16 2.95 13.50
C ALA A 26 2.23 3.74 14.43
N SER A 27 2.57 3.85 15.72
CA SER A 27 1.80 4.64 16.68
C SER A 27 1.87 6.13 16.37
N ALA A 28 3.00 6.65 15.89
CA ALA A 28 3.12 8.05 15.49
C ALA A 28 2.24 8.38 14.27
N ALA A 29 1.99 7.39 13.41
CA ALA A 29 1.12 7.53 12.23
C ALA A 29 -0.38 7.53 12.54
N SER A 30 -0.81 7.31 13.80
CA SER A 30 -2.20 6.98 14.15
C SER A 30 -3.24 8.08 13.93
N LYS A 31 -2.81 9.27 13.49
CA LYS A 31 -3.75 10.30 13.00
C LYS A 31 -4.37 9.86 11.67
N ALA A 32 -3.59 9.22 10.80
CA ALA A 32 -4.07 8.52 9.61
C ALA A 32 -4.62 7.13 9.98
N PHE A 33 -5.43 6.57 9.09
CA PHE A 33 -5.84 5.17 9.19
C PHE A 33 -4.66 4.27 8.83
N VAL A 34 -4.05 3.64 9.83
CA VAL A 34 -3.01 2.63 9.62
C VAL A 34 -3.68 1.34 9.15
N LEU A 35 -3.59 1.05 7.85
CA LEU A 35 -4.24 -0.11 7.22
C LEU A 35 -3.42 -1.38 7.37
N ASP A 36 -2.09 -1.27 7.31
CA ASP A 36 -1.16 -2.40 7.38
C ASP A 36 0.23 -1.97 7.82
N VAL A 37 0.96 -2.88 8.47
CA VAL A 37 2.37 -2.73 8.86
C VAL A 37 3.06 -4.05 8.53
N ASP A 38 3.78 -4.09 7.41
CA ASP A 38 4.43 -5.29 6.88
C ASP A 38 5.94 -5.18 7.02
N ALA A 39 6.47 -5.79 8.08
CA ALA A 39 7.89 -5.78 8.40
C ALA A 39 8.61 -7.02 7.85
N ASP A 40 9.73 -6.79 7.19
CA ASP A 40 10.59 -7.83 6.63
C ASP A 40 12.00 -7.71 7.20
N ALA A 41 12.39 -8.70 8.02
CA ALA A 41 13.69 -8.74 8.67
C ALA A 41 14.84 -9.06 7.68
N ASP A 42 14.60 -9.83 6.62
CA ASP A 42 15.62 -10.15 5.62
C ASP A 42 15.99 -8.88 4.82
N HIS A 43 14.98 -8.07 4.46
CA HIS A 43 15.16 -6.77 3.81
C HIS A 43 15.53 -5.66 4.79
N ASN A 44 15.34 -5.90 6.09
CA ASN A 44 15.38 -4.92 7.17
C ASN A 44 14.63 -3.63 6.83
N ARG A 45 13.38 -3.82 6.39
CA ARG A 45 12.48 -2.76 5.92
C ARG A 45 11.06 -3.06 6.39
N VAL A 46 10.32 -2.02 6.72
CA VAL A 46 8.88 -2.07 6.98
C VAL A 46 8.17 -1.22 5.96
N VAL A 47 7.13 -1.79 5.37
CA VAL A 47 6.19 -1.10 4.50
C VAL A 47 4.93 -0.88 5.33
N MET A 48 4.53 0.37 5.49
CA MET A 48 3.25 0.70 6.10
C MET A 48 2.28 1.16 5.02
N SER A 49 1.00 0.83 5.15
CA SER A 49 -0.07 1.42 4.35
C SER A 49 -0.92 2.31 5.26
N LEU A 50 -1.03 3.58 4.88
CA LEU A 50 -1.82 4.60 5.55
C LEU A 50 -2.89 5.10 4.60
N ALA A 51 -4.07 5.43 5.11
CA ALA A 51 -5.10 6.11 4.34
C ALA A 51 -5.68 7.31 5.09
N GLY A 52 -6.21 8.24 4.32
CA GLY A 52 -7.03 9.32 4.84
C GLY A 52 -7.14 10.49 3.87
N VAL A 53 -7.93 11.47 4.26
CA VAL A 53 -8.01 12.77 3.58
C VAL A 53 -6.69 13.52 3.74
N ARG A 54 -6.45 14.52 2.89
CA ARG A 54 -5.18 15.28 2.80
C ARG A 54 -4.57 15.61 4.16
N GLN A 55 -5.30 16.35 5.01
CA GLN A 55 -4.75 16.81 6.28
C GLN A 55 -4.42 15.64 7.22
N ARG A 56 -5.35 14.68 7.33
CA ARG A 56 -5.21 13.51 8.19
C ARG A 56 -4.01 12.64 7.79
N LEU A 57 -3.80 12.46 6.48
CA LEU A 57 -2.67 11.71 5.96
C LEU A 57 -1.34 12.41 6.27
N ILE A 58 -1.25 13.73 6.07
CA ILE A 58 -0.04 14.51 6.38
C ILE A 58 0.26 14.48 7.89
N ASP A 59 -0.78 14.64 8.72
CA ASP A 59 -0.67 14.60 10.18
C ASP A 59 -0.27 13.22 10.72
N GLY A 60 -0.47 12.14 9.95
CA GLY A 60 0.08 10.82 10.24
C GLY A 60 1.51 10.63 9.71
N LEU A 61 1.80 11.12 8.50
CA LEU A 61 3.10 10.92 7.85
C LEU A 61 4.23 11.65 8.55
N LEU A 62 4.07 12.94 8.90
CA LEU A 62 5.17 13.73 9.46
C LEU A 62 5.66 13.18 10.80
N PRO A 63 4.80 12.85 11.78
CA PRO A 63 5.27 12.24 13.02
C PRO A 63 5.92 10.88 12.80
N ALA A 64 5.42 10.05 11.87
CA ALA A 64 6.03 8.76 11.55
C ALA A 64 7.43 8.91 10.95
N ILE A 65 7.63 9.87 10.05
CA ILE A 65 8.94 10.22 9.47
C ILE A 65 9.89 10.73 10.55
N ALA A 66 9.41 11.61 11.44
CA ALA A 66 10.19 12.13 12.56
C ALA A 66 10.64 11.01 13.50
N GLU A 67 9.73 10.08 13.85
CA GLU A 67 10.01 8.95 14.73
C GLU A 67 11.05 8.01 14.10
N ALA A 68 10.93 7.74 12.80
CA ALA A 68 11.90 6.95 12.05
C ALA A 68 13.29 7.62 12.04
N ALA A 69 13.35 8.92 11.74
CA ALA A 69 14.60 9.69 11.71
C ALA A 69 15.29 9.77 13.09
N GLY A 70 14.52 9.79 14.17
CA GLY A 70 15.03 9.81 15.55
C GLY A 70 15.54 8.45 16.06
N ARG A 71 15.09 7.32 15.48
CA ARG A 71 15.36 5.97 16.00
C ARG A 71 16.19 5.07 15.09
N ILE A 72 16.34 5.44 13.83
CA ILE A 72 17.06 4.65 12.83
C ILE A 72 18.35 5.39 12.46
N ASP A 73 19.48 4.73 12.71
CA ASP A 73 20.79 5.17 12.22
C ASP A 73 21.21 4.33 11.01
N LEU A 74 21.21 4.94 9.83
CA LEU A 74 21.58 4.29 8.58
C LEU A 74 23.03 3.82 8.53
N ARG A 75 23.91 4.36 9.37
CA ARG A 75 25.31 3.94 9.47
C ARG A 75 25.41 2.53 10.07
N GLU A 76 24.45 2.17 10.92
CA GLU A 76 24.34 0.88 11.59
C GLU A 76 23.37 -0.06 10.88
N HIS A 77 22.45 0.48 10.08
CA HIS A 77 21.48 -0.31 9.30
C HIS A 77 22.16 -1.33 8.37
N ARG A 78 21.63 -2.55 8.36
CA ARG A 78 22.03 -3.66 7.48
C ARG A 78 20.77 -4.30 6.91
N GLY A 79 20.62 -4.30 5.58
CA GLY A 79 19.50 -4.93 4.88
C GLY A 79 19.85 -5.13 3.40
N VAL A 80 19.23 -6.12 2.75
CA VAL A 80 19.51 -6.40 1.34
C VAL A 80 18.85 -5.40 0.38
N HIS A 81 17.83 -4.68 0.84
CA HIS A 81 17.09 -3.73 0.02
C HIS A 81 17.86 -2.40 -0.14
N PRO A 82 17.97 -1.84 -1.37
CA PRO A 82 18.52 -0.51 -1.58
C PRO A 82 17.71 0.56 -0.81
N ARG A 83 18.40 1.51 -0.18
CA ARG A 83 17.78 2.60 0.60
C ARG A 83 18.58 3.90 0.51
N VAL A 84 17.86 5.01 0.61
CA VAL A 84 18.32 6.39 0.65
C VAL A 84 18.15 6.98 2.05
N GLY A 85 17.06 6.62 2.75
CA GLY A 85 16.65 7.24 4.00
C GLY A 85 16.18 6.28 5.10
N ALA A 86 16.14 6.77 6.33
CA ALA A 86 15.44 6.13 7.45
C ALA A 86 13.94 6.01 7.14
N ALA A 87 13.34 7.10 6.67
CA ALA A 87 12.15 7.07 5.83
C ALA A 87 12.61 7.13 4.36
N ASP A 88 12.61 5.99 3.67
CA ASP A 88 13.21 5.85 2.34
C ASP A 88 12.32 6.46 1.25
N VAL A 89 11.09 5.96 1.16
CA VAL A 89 10.14 6.33 0.11
C VAL A 89 8.78 6.58 0.74
N VAL A 90 8.16 7.71 0.42
CA VAL A 90 6.84 8.14 0.89
C VAL A 90 5.97 8.47 -0.32
N PRO A 91 5.32 7.46 -0.95
CA PRO A 91 4.42 7.68 -2.06
C PRO A 91 3.06 8.20 -1.58
N ILE A 92 2.43 9.06 -2.37
CA ILE A 92 1.00 9.40 -2.29
C ILE A 92 0.30 8.78 -3.50
N VAL A 93 -0.76 8.02 -3.24
CA VAL A 93 -1.46 7.20 -4.22
C VAL A 93 -2.95 7.57 -4.18
N PRO A 94 -3.60 7.75 -5.34
CA PRO A 94 -5.02 8.07 -5.38
C PRO A 94 -5.86 6.87 -4.94
N LEU A 95 -6.86 7.13 -4.09
CA LEU A 95 -7.95 6.19 -3.80
C LEU A 95 -9.27 6.71 -4.37
N GLY A 96 -10.13 5.79 -4.80
CA GLY A 96 -11.41 6.11 -5.42
C GLY A 96 -11.24 7.00 -6.65
N GLU A 97 -11.99 8.10 -6.70
CA GLU A 97 -11.99 9.04 -7.83
C GLU A 97 -10.93 10.14 -7.72
N THR A 98 -10.05 10.07 -6.73
CA THR A 98 -9.03 11.11 -6.47
C THR A 98 -8.09 11.26 -7.67
N PRO A 99 -7.93 12.47 -8.24
CA PRO A 99 -6.98 12.70 -9.32
C PRO A 99 -5.53 12.54 -8.85
N ILE A 100 -4.68 12.00 -9.74
CA ILE A 100 -3.24 11.85 -9.43
C ILE A 100 -2.54 13.21 -9.26
N ASP A 101 -3.03 14.27 -9.89
CA ASP A 101 -2.49 15.63 -9.70
C ASP A 101 -2.70 16.12 -8.26
N ALA A 102 -3.84 15.80 -7.63
CA ALA A 102 -4.07 16.09 -6.22
C ALA A 102 -3.07 15.32 -5.32
N CYS A 103 -2.71 14.08 -5.70
CA CYS A 103 -1.69 13.33 -4.97
C CYS A 103 -0.31 14.00 -5.07
N ARG A 104 0.00 14.60 -6.22
CA ARG A 104 1.24 15.36 -6.41
C ARG A 104 1.29 16.59 -5.52
N GLU A 105 0.19 17.34 -5.41
CA GLU A 105 0.10 18.48 -4.48
C GLU A 105 0.37 18.05 -3.03
N VAL A 106 -0.25 16.95 -2.58
CA VAL A 106 -0.01 16.41 -1.24
C VAL A 106 1.44 15.96 -1.07
N ALA A 107 2.03 15.31 -2.08
CA ALA A 107 3.43 14.88 -2.05
C ALA A 107 4.40 16.06 -1.90
N HIS A 108 4.15 17.16 -2.62
CA HIS A 108 4.95 18.40 -2.50
C HIS A 108 4.80 19.03 -1.13
N GLU A 109 3.58 19.15 -0.60
CA GLU A 109 3.34 19.68 0.76
C GLU A 109 4.04 18.83 1.83
N VAL A 110 3.95 17.49 1.75
CA VAL A 110 4.69 16.60 2.66
C VAL A 110 6.19 16.85 2.55
N GLY A 111 6.74 16.96 1.34
CA GLY A 111 8.17 17.20 1.13
C GLY A 111 8.64 18.55 1.70
N GLU A 112 7.89 19.62 1.47
CA GLU A 112 8.17 20.95 2.03
C GLU A 112 8.20 20.90 3.56
N ARG A 113 7.17 20.31 4.18
CA ARG A 113 7.09 20.17 5.64
C ARG A 113 8.18 19.26 6.23
N VAL A 114 8.55 18.17 5.54
CA VAL A 114 9.68 17.32 5.94
C VAL A 114 10.98 18.13 6.01
N TRP A 115 11.23 18.99 5.02
CA TRP A 115 12.42 19.83 5.04
C TRP A 115 12.33 20.92 6.12
N GLU A 116 11.21 21.63 6.22
CA GLU A 116 11.05 22.75 7.13
C GLU A 116 11.08 22.34 8.60
N GLU A 117 10.36 21.26 8.94
CA GLU A 117 10.15 20.79 10.31
C GLU A 117 11.23 19.79 10.76
N LEU A 118 11.67 18.90 9.86
CA LEU A 118 12.55 17.77 10.23
C LEU A 118 13.99 17.93 9.70
N ARG A 119 14.24 18.91 8.82
CA ARG A 119 15.55 19.17 8.19
C ARG A 119 16.16 17.94 7.51
N LEU A 120 15.30 17.08 6.95
CA LEU A 120 15.72 15.97 6.11
C LEU A 120 15.72 16.44 4.64
N PRO A 121 16.79 16.20 3.87
CA PRO A 121 16.79 16.47 2.44
C PRO A 121 15.71 15.66 1.73
N VAL A 122 15.07 16.26 0.72
CA VAL A 122 13.93 15.66 0.02
C VAL A 122 14.19 15.55 -1.47
N PHE A 123 13.89 14.37 -2.01
CA PHE A 123 13.77 14.15 -3.44
C PHE A 123 12.29 14.01 -3.82
N PHE A 124 11.87 14.70 -4.88
CA PHE A 124 10.59 14.45 -5.51
C PHE A 124 10.72 13.40 -6.63
N TYR A 125 9.77 12.47 -6.70
CA TYR A 125 9.74 11.46 -7.76
C TYR A 125 8.30 11.12 -8.19
N GLY A 126 8.18 10.43 -9.34
CA GLY A 126 6.89 9.93 -9.82
C GLY A 126 6.17 10.92 -10.73
N HIS A 127 4.84 10.97 -10.64
CA HIS A 127 3.97 11.74 -11.52
C HIS A 127 4.32 13.22 -11.52
N GLY A 128 4.64 13.77 -12.69
CA GLY A 128 5.01 15.17 -12.86
C GLY A 128 6.45 15.53 -12.51
N GLU A 129 7.28 14.56 -12.10
CA GLU A 129 8.67 14.78 -11.69
C GLU A 129 9.67 14.32 -12.77
N ALA A 130 10.80 15.01 -12.88
CA ALA A 130 11.79 14.78 -13.94
C ALA A 130 12.65 13.52 -13.75
N HIS A 131 12.76 13.04 -12.50
CA HIS A 131 13.69 11.97 -12.13
C HIS A 131 12.98 10.77 -11.54
N THR A 132 13.46 9.58 -11.88
CA THR A 132 12.92 8.33 -11.33
C THR A 132 13.56 8.00 -9.98
N LEU A 133 12.89 7.16 -9.19
CA LEU A 133 13.47 6.61 -7.97
C LEU A 133 14.77 5.82 -8.24
N ALA A 134 14.90 5.22 -9.43
CA ALA A 134 16.11 4.53 -9.84
C ALA A 134 17.27 5.52 -10.08
N ASP A 135 17.02 6.70 -10.64
CA ASP A 135 18.04 7.75 -10.82
C ASP A 135 18.50 8.32 -9.49
N ILE A 136 17.57 8.55 -8.55
CA ILE A 136 17.86 8.99 -7.19
C ILE A 136 18.73 7.95 -6.47
N ARG A 137 18.32 6.68 -6.47
CA ARG A 137 19.08 5.58 -5.85
C ARG A 137 20.44 5.34 -6.51
N ALA A 138 20.63 5.76 -7.76
CA ALA A 138 21.90 5.71 -8.47
C ALA A 138 22.82 6.92 -8.19
N GLY A 139 22.38 7.89 -7.37
CA GLY A 139 23.16 9.09 -7.02
C GLY A 139 23.32 10.08 -8.16
N ARG A 140 22.42 10.06 -9.16
CA ARG A 140 22.49 10.92 -10.35
C ARG A 140 21.79 12.26 -10.18
N VAL A 141 21.10 12.44 -9.05
CA VAL A 141 20.17 13.53 -8.78
C VAL A 141 20.55 14.13 -7.43
N GLN A 142 20.42 15.45 -7.32
CA GLN A 142 20.57 16.16 -6.04
C GLN A 142 19.19 16.37 -5.39
N PRO A 143 19.09 16.40 -4.04
CA PRO A 143 17.84 16.71 -3.37
C PRO A 143 17.24 18.02 -3.88
N ALA A 144 15.92 18.04 -4.06
CA ALA A 144 15.20 19.26 -4.44
C ALA A 144 15.16 20.26 -3.27
N LEU A 145 15.08 19.73 -2.04
CA LEU A 145 15.11 20.51 -0.80
C LEU A 145 16.24 20.01 0.10
N GLY A 146 16.88 20.92 0.83
CA GLY A 146 17.85 20.59 1.88
C GLY A 146 19.33 20.53 1.48
N GLY A 147 19.67 20.85 0.23
CA GLY A 147 21.05 20.87 -0.25
C GLY A 147 21.58 19.48 -0.63
N PRO A 148 22.84 19.36 -1.06
CA PRO A 148 23.37 18.14 -1.67
C PRO A 148 23.71 17.03 -0.67
N ASP A 149 23.93 17.38 0.60
CA ASP A 149 24.41 16.45 1.61
C ASP A 149 23.24 15.74 2.31
N PRO A 150 23.27 14.40 2.44
CA PRO A 150 22.26 13.66 3.19
C PRO A 150 22.35 13.96 4.70
N HIS A 151 21.24 13.79 5.43
CA HIS A 151 21.27 13.85 6.89
C HIS A 151 22.21 12.77 7.46
N PRO A 152 23.10 13.08 8.43
CA PRO A 152 24.19 12.19 8.84
C PRO A 152 23.78 10.78 9.28
N THR A 153 22.61 10.65 9.92
CA THR A 153 22.06 9.37 10.42
C THR A 153 20.84 8.91 9.64
N ALA A 154 20.06 9.84 9.09
CA ALA A 154 18.71 9.57 8.58
C ALA A 154 18.65 9.58 7.05
N GLY A 155 19.72 10.01 6.37
CA GLY A 155 19.76 10.06 4.92
C GLY A 155 18.87 11.16 4.34
N ALA A 156 18.11 10.81 3.30
CA ALA A 156 17.16 11.70 2.65
C ALA A 156 15.85 10.96 2.37
N VAL A 157 14.75 11.70 2.19
CA VAL A 157 13.41 11.15 1.97
C VAL A 157 13.01 11.31 0.51
N CYS A 158 12.55 10.23 -0.14
CA CYS A 158 11.97 10.30 -1.48
C CYS A 158 10.45 10.41 -1.37
N VAL A 159 9.86 11.57 -1.68
CA VAL A 159 8.42 11.81 -1.61
C VAL A 159 7.87 11.93 -3.03
N GLY A 160 6.69 11.39 -3.32
CA GLY A 160 6.21 11.41 -4.70
C GLY A 160 4.78 10.95 -4.89
N ALA A 161 4.19 11.28 -6.04
CA ALA A 161 2.88 10.79 -6.41
C ALA A 161 2.99 9.65 -7.42
N ARG A 162 2.20 8.59 -7.26
CA ARG A 162 2.17 7.49 -8.23
C ARG A 162 0.81 6.80 -8.26
N ARG A 163 0.57 6.02 -9.31
CA ARG A 163 -0.54 5.05 -9.35
C ARG A 163 -0.27 3.89 -8.38
N ALA A 164 -1.32 3.11 -8.11
CA ALA A 164 -1.22 1.87 -7.36
C ALA A 164 -0.17 0.93 -7.97
N LEU A 165 0.48 0.16 -7.10
CA LEU A 165 1.57 -0.75 -7.45
C LEU A 165 1.44 -1.99 -6.58
N VAL A 166 1.71 -3.16 -7.15
CA VAL A 166 1.81 -4.41 -6.39
C VAL A 166 3.28 -4.80 -6.25
N ALA A 167 3.76 -4.92 -5.01
CA ALA A 167 5.07 -5.49 -4.70
C ALA A 167 4.90 -7.01 -4.57
N PHE A 168 5.40 -7.75 -5.56
CA PHE A 168 5.20 -9.19 -5.71
C PHE A 168 6.54 -9.91 -5.76
N ASN A 169 6.76 -10.80 -4.79
CA ASN A 169 7.96 -11.59 -4.68
C ASN A 169 7.67 -13.06 -4.96
N VAL A 170 8.62 -13.74 -5.58
CA VAL A 170 8.57 -15.19 -5.82
C VAL A 170 9.90 -15.80 -5.40
N MET A 171 9.85 -16.81 -4.55
CA MET A 171 11.03 -17.62 -4.24
C MET A 171 11.42 -18.45 -5.47
N LEU A 172 12.71 -18.51 -5.78
CA LEU A 172 13.23 -19.31 -6.89
C LEU A 172 13.92 -20.54 -6.32
N TYR A 173 13.45 -21.72 -6.69
CA TYR A 173 14.13 -22.97 -6.36
C TYR A 173 15.23 -23.26 -7.37
N GLU A 174 16.28 -23.96 -6.92
CA GLU A 174 17.37 -24.45 -7.77
C GLU A 174 17.99 -23.39 -8.70
N THR A 175 17.86 -22.12 -8.34
CA THR A 175 18.29 -20.98 -9.15
C THR A 175 19.34 -20.21 -8.36
N ASP A 176 20.55 -20.08 -8.90
CA ASP A 176 21.57 -19.26 -8.28
C ASP A 176 21.32 -17.76 -8.50
N ILE A 177 22.01 -16.92 -7.71
CA ILE A 177 21.83 -15.47 -7.75
C ILE A 177 22.24 -14.85 -9.10
N ILE A 178 23.14 -15.46 -9.87
CA ILE A 178 23.58 -14.96 -11.17
C ILE A 178 22.45 -15.16 -12.19
N ALA A 179 21.89 -16.37 -12.24
CA ALA A 179 20.74 -16.71 -13.06
C ALA A 179 19.51 -15.86 -12.68
N ALA A 180 19.24 -15.70 -11.38
CA ALA A 180 18.13 -14.88 -10.92
C ALA A 180 18.29 -13.40 -11.30
N ARG A 181 19.49 -12.83 -11.24
CA ARG A 181 19.75 -11.46 -11.71
C ARG A 181 19.58 -11.31 -13.22
N ALA A 182 19.97 -12.32 -14.00
CA ALA A 182 19.73 -12.34 -15.44
C ALA A 182 18.23 -12.39 -15.76
N LEU A 183 17.50 -13.27 -15.06
CA LEU A 183 16.05 -13.38 -15.15
C LEU A 183 15.36 -12.05 -14.79
N ALA A 184 15.68 -11.48 -13.63
CA ALA A 184 15.13 -10.20 -13.17
C ALA A 184 15.34 -9.09 -14.21
N ARG A 185 16.55 -8.97 -14.79
CA ARG A 185 16.78 -8.00 -15.88
C ARG A 185 15.84 -8.26 -17.05
N SER A 186 15.77 -9.49 -17.56
CA SER A 186 14.94 -9.84 -18.73
C SER A 186 13.42 -9.66 -18.55
N LEU A 187 12.95 -9.46 -17.33
CA LEU A 187 11.53 -9.19 -17.04
C LEU A 187 11.21 -7.70 -17.06
N ARG A 188 12.21 -6.82 -16.91
CA ARG A 188 11.96 -5.38 -16.78
C ARG A 188 11.48 -4.79 -18.09
N GLU A 189 10.50 -3.91 -18.00
CA GLU A 189 10.05 -3.11 -19.14
C GLU A 189 11.21 -2.33 -19.80
N SER A 190 12.14 -1.81 -18.99
CA SER A 190 13.31 -1.05 -19.47
C SER A 190 14.24 -1.84 -20.42
N THR A 191 14.06 -3.15 -20.51
CA THR A 191 14.84 -4.06 -21.35
C THR A 191 13.92 -4.93 -22.20
N ASP A 192 12.81 -4.37 -22.69
CA ASP A 192 11.84 -5.04 -23.57
C ASP A 192 11.20 -6.30 -22.94
N GLY A 193 11.08 -6.28 -21.60
CA GLY A 193 10.43 -7.33 -20.82
C GLY A 193 8.91 -7.13 -20.72
N LEU A 194 8.35 -7.52 -19.57
CA LEU A 194 6.93 -7.33 -19.32
C LEU A 194 6.63 -5.84 -19.06
N ARG A 195 5.50 -5.40 -19.58
CA ARG A 195 5.00 -4.04 -19.39
C ARG A 195 4.70 -3.78 -17.91
N GLY A 196 5.08 -2.61 -17.40
CA GLY A 196 4.78 -2.25 -16.02
C GLY A 196 5.59 -3.04 -14.98
N VAL A 197 6.67 -3.73 -15.35
CA VAL A 197 7.46 -4.56 -14.43
C VAL A 197 8.83 -3.96 -14.16
N GLN A 198 9.13 -3.77 -12.88
CA GLN A 198 10.50 -3.66 -12.36
C GLN A 198 10.83 -4.91 -11.55
N ALA A 199 12.07 -5.39 -11.62
CA ALA A 199 12.46 -6.63 -10.95
C ALA A 199 13.89 -6.58 -10.44
N LEU A 200 14.12 -7.08 -9.23
CA LEU A 200 15.40 -7.31 -8.59
C LEU A 200 15.51 -8.77 -8.15
N ALA A 201 16.73 -9.23 -7.91
CA ALA A 201 16.98 -10.54 -7.34
C ALA A 201 17.83 -10.40 -6.09
N PHE A 202 17.40 -11.03 -5.01
CA PHE A 202 18.05 -11.00 -3.71
C PHE A 202 18.48 -12.41 -3.31
N GLU A 203 19.64 -12.49 -2.68
CA GLU A 203 20.07 -13.68 -1.95
C GLU A 203 19.76 -13.43 -0.48
N LEU A 204 18.87 -14.24 0.07
CA LEU A 204 18.38 -14.17 1.45
C LEU A 204 19.13 -15.19 2.33
N PRO A 205 19.06 -15.08 3.67
CA PRO A 205 19.66 -16.05 4.57
C PRO A 205 19.28 -17.50 4.24
N GLY A 206 20.25 -18.40 4.35
CA GLY A 206 20.08 -19.81 3.99
C GLY A 206 20.24 -20.12 2.50
N ARG A 207 20.90 -19.24 1.73
CA ARG A 207 21.09 -19.38 0.25
C ARG A 207 19.77 -19.45 -0.52
N ARG A 208 18.73 -18.84 0.04
CA ARG A 208 17.43 -18.71 -0.63
C ARG A 208 17.52 -17.58 -1.63
N VAL A 209 17.00 -17.77 -2.84
CA VAL A 209 16.99 -16.73 -3.87
C VAL A 209 15.56 -16.26 -4.10
N GLN A 210 15.36 -14.94 -4.05
CA GLN A 210 14.06 -14.33 -4.25
C GLN A 210 14.10 -13.39 -5.45
N LEU A 211 13.13 -13.55 -6.34
CA LEU A 211 12.80 -12.57 -7.37
C LEU A 211 11.79 -11.59 -6.79
N SER A 212 12.20 -10.33 -6.62
CA SER A 212 11.35 -9.27 -6.10
C SER A 212 10.92 -8.34 -7.21
N MET A 213 9.62 -8.08 -7.33
CA MET A 213 9.06 -7.34 -8.46
C MET A 213 8.10 -6.25 -7.99
N ASN A 214 8.10 -5.14 -8.72
CA ASN A 214 7.12 -4.09 -8.60
C ASN A 214 6.31 -4.04 -9.90
N LEU A 215 5.00 -4.25 -9.79
CA LEU A 215 4.04 -4.17 -10.90
C LEU A 215 3.32 -2.82 -10.81
N PHE A 216 3.63 -1.88 -11.70
CA PHE A 216 3.16 -0.49 -11.63
C PHE A 216 2.18 -0.10 -12.74
N ARG A 217 1.82 -1.06 -13.61
CA ARG A 217 0.69 -1.01 -14.55
C ARG A 217 -0.16 -2.26 -14.38
N ILE A 218 -0.80 -2.34 -13.22
CA ILE A 218 -1.50 -3.54 -12.73
C ILE A 218 -2.72 -3.94 -13.58
N ASP A 219 -3.21 -3.01 -14.39
CA ASP A 219 -4.23 -3.18 -15.42
C ASP A 219 -3.70 -3.83 -16.71
N GLU A 220 -2.39 -3.75 -16.95
CA GLU A 220 -1.73 -4.36 -18.13
C GLU A 220 -0.96 -5.64 -17.78
N THR A 221 -0.44 -5.77 -16.56
CA THR A 221 0.35 -6.93 -16.12
C THR A 221 0.09 -7.24 -14.66
N THR A 222 -0.55 -8.36 -14.42
CA THR A 222 -0.91 -8.88 -13.10
C THR A 222 0.16 -9.83 -12.55
N PRO A 223 0.13 -10.19 -11.25
CA PRO A 223 0.94 -11.28 -10.72
C PRO A 223 0.79 -12.59 -11.50
N ALA A 224 -0.44 -12.92 -11.94
CA ALA A 224 -0.72 -14.12 -12.72
C ALA A 224 0.00 -14.12 -14.08
N ASP A 225 0.04 -12.97 -14.77
CA ASP A 225 0.76 -12.84 -16.05
C ASP A 225 2.26 -13.08 -15.90
N VAL A 226 2.84 -12.54 -14.81
CA VAL A 226 4.26 -12.73 -14.47
C VAL A 226 4.55 -14.20 -14.17
N LEU A 227 3.72 -14.86 -13.36
CA LEU A 227 3.86 -16.29 -13.07
C LEU A 227 3.75 -17.14 -14.34
N ALA A 228 2.79 -16.84 -15.21
CA ALA A 228 2.64 -17.54 -16.49
C ALA A 228 3.87 -17.34 -17.39
N GLN A 229 4.46 -16.14 -17.41
CA GLN A 229 5.70 -15.85 -18.15
C GLN A 229 6.89 -16.64 -17.59
N LEU A 230 7.02 -16.71 -16.26
CA LEU A 230 8.07 -17.46 -15.58
C LEU A 230 7.95 -18.97 -15.82
N ALA A 231 6.73 -19.51 -15.72
CA ALA A 231 6.42 -20.91 -15.99
C ALA A 231 6.73 -21.27 -17.45
N ARG A 232 6.37 -20.41 -18.42
CA ARG A 232 6.73 -20.59 -19.85
C ARG A 232 8.24 -20.62 -20.09
N ARG A 233 9.03 -20.02 -19.22
CA ARG A 233 10.50 -20.03 -19.25
C ARG A 233 11.12 -21.21 -18.49
N GLY A 234 10.31 -22.09 -17.91
CA GLY A 234 10.78 -23.25 -17.16
C GLY A 234 11.47 -22.90 -15.83
N VAL A 235 11.17 -21.72 -15.26
CA VAL A 235 11.76 -21.30 -13.99
C VAL A 235 11.12 -22.12 -12.85
N PRO A 236 11.90 -22.77 -11.96
CA PRO A 236 11.34 -23.50 -10.83
C PRO A 236 10.86 -22.53 -9.75
N LEU A 237 9.54 -22.34 -9.66
CA LEU A 237 8.91 -21.38 -8.75
C LEU A 237 8.65 -22.01 -7.37
N GLY A 238 8.88 -21.21 -6.34
CA GLY A 238 8.50 -21.48 -4.97
C GLY A 238 7.40 -20.53 -4.49
N PRO A 239 7.26 -20.35 -3.16
CA PRO A 239 6.23 -19.51 -2.57
C PRO A 239 6.21 -18.10 -3.13
N GLU A 240 5.00 -17.63 -3.33
CA GLU A 240 4.65 -16.29 -3.77
C GLU A 240 4.35 -15.42 -2.55
N GLN A 241 4.61 -14.12 -2.65
CA GLN A 241 4.36 -13.18 -1.57
C GLN A 241 3.99 -11.82 -2.14
N VAL A 242 2.87 -11.28 -1.68
CA VAL A 242 2.59 -9.84 -1.76
C VAL A 242 3.22 -9.15 -0.55
N VAL A 243 3.96 -8.06 -0.79
CA VAL A 243 4.49 -7.18 0.26
C VAL A 243 3.55 -5.97 0.43
N GLY A 244 3.08 -5.75 1.65
CA GLY A 244 2.03 -4.79 1.96
C GLY A 244 0.65 -5.26 1.48
N LEU A 245 -0.13 -4.31 0.96
CA LEU A 245 -1.48 -4.53 0.46
C LEU A 245 -1.53 -4.61 -1.07
N CYS A 246 -2.51 -5.34 -1.58
CA CYS A 246 -2.76 -5.52 -3.01
C CYS A 246 -4.15 -5.00 -3.38
N PRO A 247 -4.29 -4.14 -4.40
CA PRO A 247 -5.60 -3.80 -4.95
C PRO A 247 -6.32 -5.06 -5.45
N ALA A 248 -7.61 -5.20 -5.14
CA ALA A 248 -8.39 -6.39 -5.46
C ALA A 248 -8.35 -6.76 -6.96
N VAL A 249 -8.31 -5.75 -7.84
CA VAL A 249 -8.23 -5.92 -9.30
C VAL A 249 -6.97 -6.65 -9.78
N ALA A 250 -5.92 -6.68 -8.95
CA ALA A 250 -4.65 -7.33 -9.24
C ALA A 250 -4.36 -8.50 -8.29
N ALA A 251 -5.33 -8.89 -7.48
CA ALA A 251 -5.17 -9.90 -6.46
C ALA A 251 -4.93 -11.28 -7.08
N SER A 252 -4.09 -12.05 -6.39
CA SER A 252 -3.86 -13.47 -6.62
C SER A 252 -3.96 -14.17 -5.27
N GLY A 253 -3.85 -15.50 -5.22
CA GLY A 253 -3.84 -16.22 -3.93
C GLY A 253 -2.76 -15.72 -2.95
N ALA A 254 -1.66 -15.15 -3.45
CA ALA A 254 -0.63 -14.53 -2.61
C ALA A 254 -1.10 -13.26 -1.86
N ALA A 255 -2.26 -12.71 -2.23
CA ALA A 255 -2.89 -11.54 -1.63
C ALA A 255 -3.98 -11.90 -0.60
N ASP A 256 -4.15 -13.17 -0.24
CA ASP A 256 -5.14 -13.60 0.75
C ASP A 256 -5.02 -12.81 2.07
N GLY A 257 -6.12 -12.18 2.49
CA GLY A 257 -6.18 -11.35 3.68
C GLY A 257 -5.40 -10.03 3.59
N ARG A 258 -4.93 -9.66 2.40
CA ARG A 258 -4.10 -8.47 2.12
C ARG A 258 -4.72 -7.55 1.05
N LEU A 259 -6.02 -7.68 0.82
CA LEU A 259 -6.74 -6.79 -0.10
C LEU A 259 -6.80 -5.36 0.46
N LEU A 260 -6.35 -4.38 -0.34
CA LEU A 260 -6.36 -2.95 0.03
C LEU A 260 -7.76 -2.50 0.40
N GLU A 261 -8.75 -2.83 -0.44
CA GLU A 261 -10.15 -2.48 -0.25
C GLU A 261 -10.74 -3.15 0.99
N GLY A 262 -10.36 -4.39 1.29
CA GLY A 262 -10.75 -5.07 2.53
C GLY A 262 -10.20 -4.36 3.77
N ARG A 263 -8.95 -3.89 3.73
CA ARG A 263 -8.35 -3.10 4.82
C ARG A 263 -8.97 -1.72 4.96
N LEU A 264 -9.34 -1.05 3.86
CA LEU A 264 -10.09 0.20 3.89
C LEU A 264 -11.45 0.02 4.56
N ALA A 265 -12.20 -1.01 4.15
CA ALA A 265 -13.50 -1.31 4.74
C ALA A 265 -13.40 -1.71 6.21
N ARG A 266 -12.37 -2.47 6.59
CA ARG A 266 -12.03 -2.76 8.00
C ARG A 266 -11.83 -1.48 8.80
N ALA A 267 -10.96 -0.58 8.34
CA ALA A 267 -10.63 0.64 9.05
C ALA A 267 -11.86 1.53 9.25
N ALA A 268 -12.68 1.66 8.20
CA ALA A 268 -13.95 2.38 8.25
C ALA A 268 -14.96 1.75 9.24
N ALA A 269 -15.12 0.42 9.22
CA ALA A 269 -16.00 -0.29 10.14
C ALA A 269 -15.54 -0.15 11.60
N ALA A 270 -14.22 -0.24 11.85
CA ALA A 270 -13.64 -0.06 13.17
C ALA A 270 -13.81 1.38 13.70
N ASP A 271 -13.69 2.38 12.83
CA ASP A 271 -13.95 3.78 13.18
C ASP A 271 -15.44 4.01 13.52
N GLY A 272 -16.35 3.45 12.71
CA GLY A 272 -17.78 3.45 12.99
C GLY A 272 -18.11 2.80 14.35
N ALA A 273 -17.44 1.69 14.69
CA ALA A 273 -17.59 1.04 15.98
C ALA A 273 -17.15 1.94 17.14
N ALA A 274 -16.00 2.60 17.01
CA ALA A 274 -15.50 3.54 18.01
C ALA A 274 -16.45 4.73 18.22
N ARG A 275 -17.07 5.25 17.15
CA ARG A 275 -18.09 6.30 17.25
C ARG A 275 -19.37 5.83 17.93
N CYS A 276 -19.84 4.62 17.61
CA CYS A 276 -20.96 4.02 18.33
C CYS A 276 -20.68 3.92 19.83
N GLU A 277 -19.47 3.52 20.24
CA GLU A 277 -19.07 3.51 21.65
C GLU A 277 -19.06 4.89 22.29
N GLN A 278 -18.62 5.92 21.56
CA GLN A 278 -18.62 7.30 22.03
C GLN A 278 -20.04 7.86 22.21
N VAL A 279 -20.96 7.53 21.31
CA VAL A 279 -22.38 7.90 21.43
C VAL A 279 -23.01 7.18 22.63
N GLY A 280 -22.71 5.90 22.80
CA GLY A 280 -23.22 5.08 23.90
C GLY A 280 -24.71 4.73 23.76
N GLY A 281 -25.28 4.11 24.79
CA GLY A 281 -26.62 3.54 24.75
C GLY A 281 -26.64 2.09 24.28
N GLU A 282 -27.69 1.35 24.64
CA GLU A 282 -27.76 -0.11 24.44
C GLU A 282 -27.63 -0.50 22.95
N GLU A 283 -28.32 0.21 22.07
CA GLU A 283 -28.33 -0.06 20.62
C GLU A 283 -26.96 0.22 19.98
N HIS A 284 -26.34 1.36 20.26
CA HIS A 284 -25.02 1.70 19.71
C HIS A 284 -23.92 0.78 20.25
N ILE A 285 -23.98 0.39 21.53
CA ILE A 285 -23.00 -0.57 22.08
C ILE A 285 -23.15 -1.95 21.41
N ALA A 286 -24.38 -2.41 21.18
CA ALA A 286 -24.62 -3.66 20.44
C ALA A 286 -24.15 -3.55 18.98
N LEU A 287 -24.37 -2.40 18.33
CA LEU A 287 -23.88 -2.15 16.97
C LEU A 287 -22.35 -2.10 16.91
N SER A 288 -21.68 -1.46 17.87
CA SER A 288 -20.21 -1.42 17.94
C SER A 288 -19.62 -2.83 17.94
N ALA A 289 -20.14 -3.72 18.79
CA ALA A 289 -19.65 -5.10 18.85
C ALA A 289 -19.77 -5.82 17.49
N ARG A 290 -20.87 -5.58 16.75
CA ARG A 290 -21.09 -6.13 15.41
C ARG A 290 -20.15 -5.51 14.38
N LEU A 291 -19.95 -4.19 14.43
CA LEU A 291 -19.03 -3.48 13.53
C LEU A 291 -17.57 -3.91 13.74
N ARG A 292 -17.16 -4.21 14.98
CA ARG A 292 -15.82 -4.77 15.28
C ARG A 292 -15.63 -6.16 14.66
N ALA A 293 -16.62 -7.04 14.81
CA ALA A 293 -16.58 -8.36 14.19
C ALA A 293 -16.54 -8.25 12.65
N GLU A 294 -17.37 -7.37 12.09
CA GLU A 294 -17.41 -7.07 10.66
C GLU A 294 -16.07 -6.53 10.15
N ALA A 295 -15.43 -5.63 10.89
CA ALA A 295 -14.11 -5.11 10.56
C ALA A 295 -13.05 -6.24 10.51
N ASP A 296 -13.06 -7.15 11.48
CA ASP A 296 -12.10 -8.25 11.53
C ASP A 296 -12.29 -9.25 10.38
N GLU A 297 -13.51 -9.45 9.90
CA GLU A 297 -13.79 -10.29 8.74
C GLU A 297 -13.40 -9.60 7.42
N LEU A 298 -13.81 -8.35 7.21
CA LEU A 298 -13.43 -7.57 6.02
C LEU A 298 -11.91 -7.41 5.91
N GLY A 299 -11.23 -7.27 7.05
CA GLY A 299 -9.79 -7.19 7.14
C GLY A 299 -9.05 -8.46 6.70
N ARG A 300 -9.74 -9.61 6.62
CA ARG A 300 -9.17 -10.92 6.28
C ARG A 300 -9.82 -11.49 5.02
N LEU A 301 -10.40 -10.64 4.15
CA LEU A 301 -11.00 -11.09 2.91
C LEU A 301 -10.00 -11.93 2.09
N PRO A 302 -10.35 -13.18 1.75
CA PRO A 302 -9.60 -13.97 0.78
C PRO A 302 -9.56 -13.31 -0.59
N ALA A 303 -8.53 -13.61 -1.37
CA ALA A 303 -8.37 -13.15 -2.75
C ALA A 303 -9.09 -14.10 -3.74
N ASP A 304 -10.34 -14.43 -3.45
CA ASP A 304 -11.24 -15.17 -4.34
C ASP A 304 -12.48 -14.35 -4.71
N GLU A 305 -13.04 -14.60 -5.90
CA GLU A 305 -14.07 -13.72 -6.45
C GLU A 305 -15.40 -13.76 -5.69
N ASP A 306 -15.76 -14.87 -5.04
CA ASP A 306 -16.98 -14.97 -4.23
C ASP A 306 -16.85 -14.12 -2.96
N ALA A 307 -15.71 -14.22 -2.29
CA ALA A 307 -15.39 -13.43 -1.11
C ALA A 307 -15.26 -11.94 -1.44
N ILE A 308 -14.62 -11.60 -2.56
CA ILE A 308 -14.50 -10.21 -3.05
C ILE A 308 -15.89 -9.62 -3.31
N LEU A 309 -16.79 -10.35 -3.99
CA LEU A 309 -18.16 -9.87 -4.24
C LEU A 309 -18.93 -9.66 -2.93
N ALA A 310 -18.85 -10.62 -2.00
CA ALA A 310 -19.47 -10.47 -0.68
C ALA A 310 -18.89 -9.28 0.09
N GLY A 311 -17.57 -9.07 0.03
CA GLY A 311 -16.89 -7.91 0.61
C GLY A 311 -17.39 -6.59 0.03
N ALA A 312 -17.59 -6.52 -1.28
CA ALA A 312 -18.12 -5.33 -1.95
C ALA A 312 -19.55 -5.00 -1.47
N GLU A 313 -20.42 -6.01 -1.38
CA GLU A 313 -21.79 -5.86 -0.87
C GLU A 313 -21.81 -5.38 0.59
N ARG A 314 -20.93 -5.95 1.44
CA ARG A 314 -20.80 -5.60 2.84
C ARG A 314 -20.29 -4.18 3.04
N ALA A 315 -19.24 -3.79 2.32
CA ALA A 315 -18.71 -2.42 2.34
C ALA A 315 -19.77 -1.39 1.90
N ALA A 316 -20.52 -1.67 0.84
CA ALA A 316 -21.63 -0.81 0.38
C ALA A 316 -22.77 -0.75 1.41
N ALA A 317 -23.09 -1.85 2.09
CA ALA A 317 -24.14 -1.89 3.11
C ALA A 317 -23.75 -1.08 4.36
N LEU A 318 -22.47 -1.11 4.75
CA LEU A 318 -21.97 -0.39 5.93
C LEU A 318 -22.23 1.11 5.85
N ILE A 319 -22.14 1.72 4.66
CA ILE A 319 -22.47 3.14 4.46
C ILE A 319 -23.86 3.47 5.04
N ARG A 320 -24.86 2.66 4.68
CA ARG A 320 -26.25 2.86 5.14
C ARG A 320 -26.43 2.52 6.62
N VAL A 321 -25.71 1.52 7.12
CA VAL A 321 -25.76 1.13 8.54
C VAL A 321 -25.22 2.27 9.41
N LEU A 322 -24.08 2.85 9.05
CA LEU A 322 -23.47 3.95 9.80
C LEU A 322 -24.29 5.24 9.69
N ASP A 323 -24.87 5.50 8.51
CA ASP A 323 -25.80 6.63 8.31
C ASP A 323 -27.06 6.50 9.18
N ALA A 324 -27.71 5.33 9.16
CA ALA A 324 -28.89 5.06 9.99
C ALA A 324 -28.59 5.15 11.50
N ALA A 325 -27.38 4.81 11.91
CA ALA A 325 -26.93 4.93 13.30
C ALA A 325 -26.47 6.35 13.68
N GLY A 326 -26.40 7.28 12.72
CA GLY A 326 -25.97 8.66 12.93
C GLY A 326 -24.47 8.80 13.25
N VAL A 327 -23.64 7.86 12.79
CA VAL A 327 -22.20 7.80 13.08
C VAL A 327 -21.30 7.86 11.84
N VAL A 328 -21.88 7.96 10.64
CA VAL A 328 -21.12 8.13 9.41
C VAL A 328 -20.51 9.54 9.34
N ASP A 329 -19.27 9.64 8.86
CA ASP A 329 -18.71 10.88 8.37
C ASP A 329 -18.30 10.79 6.90
N THR A 330 -17.95 11.92 6.31
CA THR A 330 -17.62 12.05 4.89
C THR A 330 -16.38 11.23 4.49
N GLU A 331 -15.41 11.08 5.38
CA GLU A 331 -14.19 10.32 5.11
C GLU A 331 -14.43 8.82 5.20
N VAL A 332 -15.16 8.35 6.21
CA VAL A 332 -15.57 6.95 6.37
C VAL A 332 -16.48 6.52 5.22
N ASP A 333 -17.42 7.38 4.78
CA ASP A 333 -18.19 7.15 3.55
C ASP A 333 -17.28 7.00 2.32
N ALA A 334 -16.31 7.91 2.14
CA ALA A 334 -15.38 7.86 1.03
C ALA A 334 -14.52 6.59 1.04
N MET A 335 -14.07 6.13 2.22
CA MET A 335 -13.33 4.88 2.40
C MET A 335 -14.17 3.65 2.04
N LEU A 336 -15.40 3.55 2.56
CA LEU A 336 -16.30 2.43 2.25
C LEU A 336 -16.71 2.41 0.78
N ALA A 337 -16.93 3.58 0.19
CA ALA A 337 -17.21 3.71 -1.23
C ALA A 337 -16.04 3.28 -2.10
N ALA A 338 -14.82 3.74 -1.79
CA ALA A 338 -13.61 3.33 -2.49
C ALA A 338 -13.39 1.81 -2.38
N ALA A 339 -13.61 1.24 -1.19
CA ALA A 339 -13.52 -0.19 -0.97
C ALA A 339 -14.57 -0.97 -1.79
N ALA A 340 -15.84 -0.57 -1.73
CA ALA A 340 -16.91 -1.26 -2.44
C ALA A 340 -16.74 -1.19 -3.96
N LEU A 341 -16.38 -0.02 -4.50
CA LEU A 341 -16.12 0.16 -5.93
C LEU A 341 -14.89 -0.62 -6.39
N GLY A 342 -13.79 -0.62 -5.61
CA GLY A 342 -12.58 -1.37 -5.95
C GLY A 342 -12.80 -2.89 -5.94
N LEU A 343 -13.50 -3.42 -4.92
CA LEU A 343 -13.89 -4.84 -4.89
C LEU A 343 -14.83 -5.19 -6.04
N ARG A 344 -15.81 -4.34 -6.34
CA ARG A 344 -16.73 -4.53 -7.48
C ARG A 344 -15.99 -4.56 -8.82
N ALA A 345 -14.98 -3.70 -8.99
CA ALA A 345 -14.16 -3.64 -10.20
C ALA A 345 -13.28 -4.89 -10.40
N ALA A 346 -13.00 -5.64 -9.33
CA ALA A 346 -12.22 -6.87 -9.37
C ALA A 346 -13.03 -8.10 -9.80
N ILE A 347 -14.36 -8.00 -9.88
CA ILE A 347 -15.23 -9.12 -10.28
C ILE A 347 -15.07 -9.40 -11.77
N SER A 348 -14.71 -10.63 -12.12
CA SER A 348 -14.55 -11.02 -13.52
C SER A 348 -15.90 -11.08 -14.26
N PRO A 349 -15.90 -10.95 -15.60
CA PRO A 349 -17.12 -11.15 -16.39
C PRO A 349 -17.75 -12.55 -16.21
N ALA A 350 -16.94 -13.55 -15.87
CA ALA A 350 -17.42 -14.90 -15.63
C ALA A 350 -18.25 -14.98 -14.34
N THR A 351 -17.71 -14.44 -13.25
CA THR A 351 -18.41 -14.36 -11.95
C THR A 351 -19.60 -13.42 -12.02
N GLU A 352 -19.48 -12.29 -12.71
CA GLU A 352 -20.61 -11.38 -12.95
C GLU A 352 -21.76 -12.10 -13.67
N SER A 353 -21.45 -12.96 -14.64
CA SER A 353 -22.49 -13.73 -15.34
C SER A 353 -23.19 -14.74 -14.43
N ILE A 354 -22.46 -15.39 -13.52
CA ILE A 354 -23.00 -16.34 -12.54
C ILE A 354 -23.87 -15.63 -11.51
N TYR A 355 -23.40 -14.49 -10.98
CA TYR A 355 -24.02 -13.75 -9.89
C TYR A 355 -24.72 -12.47 -10.34
N ARG A 356 -25.25 -12.44 -11.56
CA ARG A 356 -25.80 -11.23 -12.21
C ARG A 356 -26.76 -10.44 -11.32
N ALA A 357 -27.73 -11.12 -10.69
CA ALA A 357 -28.70 -10.46 -9.82
C ALA A 357 -28.07 -9.77 -8.59
N ARG A 358 -27.00 -10.35 -8.03
CA ARG A 358 -26.25 -9.75 -6.91
C ARG A 358 -25.46 -8.53 -7.39
N VAL A 359 -24.80 -8.67 -8.53
CA VAL A 359 -24.03 -7.59 -9.15
C VAL A 359 -24.92 -6.41 -9.54
N ASP A 360 -26.05 -6.65 -10.20
CA ASP A 360 -27.01 -5.61 -10.57
C ASP A 360 -27.54 -4.88 -9.32
N ALA A 361 -27.80 -5.61 -8.23
CA ALA A 361 -28.25 -5.03 -6.96
C ALA A 361 -27.14 -4.22 -6.27
N LEU A 362 -25.88 -4.65 -6.38
CA LEU A 362 -24.72 -3.91 -5.89
C LEU A 362 -24.50 -2.62 -6.70
N ASP A 363 -24.52 -2.71 -8.03
CA ASP A 363 -24.36 -1.56 -8.93
C ASP A 363 -25.46 -0.51 -8.68
N ALA A 364 -26.70 -0.95 -8.50
CA ALA A 364 -27.81 -0.06 -8.13
C ALA A 364 -27.66 0.60 -6.75
N ARG A 365 -26.83 0.06 -5.85
CA ARG A 365 -26.52 0.68 -4.55
C ARG A 365 -25.33 1.64 -4.63
N LEU A 366 -24.44 1.43 -5.59
CA LEU A 366 -23.21 2.22 -5.79
C LEU A 366 -23.41 3.42 -6.72
N ALA A 367 -24.41 3.35 -7.61
CA ALA A 367 -24.93 4.49 -8.37
C ALA A 367 -25.58 5.53 -7.45
#